data_AF-A0A7X9IWK3-F1
#
_entry.id   AF-A0A7X9IWK3-F1
#
_cell.length_a   1.000
_cell.length_b   1.000
_cell.length_c   1.000
_cell.angle_alpha   90.00
_cell.angle_beta   90.00
_cell.angle_gamma   90.00
#
_symmetry.space_group_name_H-M   'P 1'
#
loop_
_entity.id
_entity.type
_entity.pdbx_description
1 polymer ?
#
loop_
_entity_poly.entity_id
_entity_poly.type
_entity_poly.pdbx_seq_one_letter_code
_entity_poly.pdbx_strand_id
1 'polypeptide(L)'
;MRLPADYVLTPQPGPDFAVHRIEPIVPLGEPGASLGFYLGDNPQEPPGSWAGAVERSRAPLLGEEVEWLAWFIPEHEGEPAEYHLEALRPLPGEMGFPHFLHAFITAGDAGLRDELREVAKSLRIVDRATR
;
A
#
# COMPACT_ATOMS: atom_id res chain seq x y z
N MET A 1 16.13 -6.78 1.72
CA MET A 1 15.85 -5.94 0.54
C MET A 1 16.62 -4.64 0.71
N ARG A 2 17.19 -4.08 -0.36
CA ARG A 2 17.62 -2.67 -0.36
C ARG A 2 16.56 -1.94 -1.18
N LEU A 3 15.91 -0.95 -0.60
CA LEU A 3 15.11 -0.03 -1.39
C LEU A 3 16.03 0.78 -2.30
N PRO A 4 15.57 1.19 -3.49
CA PRO A 4 16.28 2.16 -4.30
C PRO A 4 16.58 3.44 -3.50
N ALA A 5 17.68 4.13 -3.80
CA ALA A 5 18.20 5.24 -2.98
C ALA A 5 17.29 6.48 -2.97
N ASP A 6 16.39 6.55 -3.94
CA ASP A 6 15.31 7.50 -4.15
C ASP A 6 14.03 7.12 -3.40
N TYR A 7 14.08 6.18 -2.45
CA TYR A 7 12.95 5.86 -1.58
C TYR A 7 13.34 5.89 -0.10
N VAL A 8 12.37 6.30 0.72
CA VAL A 8 12.43 6.26 2.18
C VAL A 8 11.52 5.15 2.70
N LEU A 9 11.99 4.38 3.67
CA LEU A 9 11.16 3.46 4.45
C LEU A 9 10.91 4.03 5.85
N THR A 10 9.66 4.28 6.17
CA THR A 10 9.25 4.82 7.46
C THR A 10 8.42 3.77 8.21
N PRO A 11 8.96 3.14 9.28
CA PRO A 11 8.18 2.30 10.16
C PRO A 11 7.41 3.15 11.19
N GLN A 12 6.14 2.83 11.41
CA GLN A 12 5.29 3.41 12.44
C GLN A 12 4.68 2.27 13.27
N PRO A 13 5.25 1.94 14.44
CA PRO A 13 4.65 0.98 15.35
C PRO A 13 3.41 1.56 16.04
N GLY A 14 2.37 0.76 16.16
CA GLY A 14 1.23 0.97 17.05
C GLY A 14 1.27 0.00 18.23
N PRO A 15 0.32 0.12 19.19
CA PRO A 15 0.25 -0.80 20.33
C PRO A 15 0.03 -2.26 19.93
N ASP A 16 -0.73 -2.48 18.86
CA ASP A 16 -1.21 -3.78 18.37
C ASP A 16 -1.06 -3.91 16.83
N PHE A 17 -0.41 -2.96 16.17
CA PHE A 17 -0.18 -3.02 14.72
C PHE A 17 1.17 -2.44 14.34
N ALA A 18 1.57 -2.64 13.09
CA ALA A 18 2.68 -1.93 12.48
C ALA A 18 2.28 -1.38 11.12
N VAL A 19 2.71 -0.16 10.80
CA VAL A 19 2.63 0.39 9.45
C VAL A 19 4.04 0.59 8.90
N HIS A 20 4.29 0.13 7.69
CA HIS A 20 5.51 0.42 6.94
C HIS A 20 5.15 1.24 5.71
N ARG A 21 5.67 2.46 5.61
CA ARG A 21 5.50 3.31 4.41
C ARG A 21 6.76 3.36 3.58
N ILE A 22 6.61 3.23 2.27
CA ILE A 22 7.64 3.41 1.25
C ILE A 22 7.24 4.62 0.44
N GLU A 23 8.08 5.65 0.44
CA GLU A 23 7.79 6.94 -0.18
C GLU A 23 8.96 7.32 -1.11
N PRO A 24 8.71 7.66 -2.39
CA PRO A 24 9.74 8.18 -3.26
C PRO A 24 10.18 9.59 -2.79
N ILE A 25 11.47 9.87 -2.93
CA ILE A 25 12.07 11.18 -2.68
C ILE A 25 11.87 12.02 -3.94
N VAL A 26 10.92 12.95 -3.89
CA VAL A 26 10.59 13.87 -4.99
C VAL A 26 10.98 15.31 -4.65
N PRO A 27 11.25 16.17 -5.65
CA PRO A 27 11.41 17.61 -5.42
C PRO A 27 10.19 18.24 -4.74
N LEU A 28 10.40 19.33 -4.01
CA LEU A 28 9.30 20.08 -3.41
C LEU A 28 8.37 20.64 -4.48
N GLY A 29 7.07 20.41 -4.32
CA GLY A 29 6.02 20.87 -5.24
C GLY A 29 5.65 19.85 -6.33
N GLU A 30 6.38 18.75 -6.46
CA GLU A 30 6.01 17.65 -7.34
C GLU A 30 4.98 16.73 -6.68
N PRO A 31 4.12 16.03 -7.47
CA PRO A 31 3.19 15.06 -6.94
C PRO A 31 3.89 13.96 -6.14
N GLY A 32 3.50 13.79 -4.88
CA GLY A 32 3.98 12.72 -4.02
C GLY A 32 3.27 11.40 -4.28
N ALA A 33 3.83 10.33 -3.72
CA ALA A 33 3.17 9.03 -3.64
C ALA A 33 3.60 8.29 -2.36
N SER A 34 2.82 7.32 -1.93
CA SER A 34 3.14 6.48 -0.77
C SER A 34 2.60 5.08 -1.00
N LEU A 35 3.42 4.07 -0.68
CA LEU A 35 3.00 2.68 -0.54
C LEU A 35 3.08 2.30 0.93
N GLY A 36 1.94 2.05 1.55
CA GLY A 36 1.83 1.59 2.93
C GLY A 36 1.50 0.11 3.05
N PHE A 37 2.04 -0.52 4.08
CA PHE A 37 1.64 -1.84 4.56
C PHE A 37 1.20 -1.73 6.01
N TYR A 38 -0.09 -1.88 6.26
CA TYR A 38 -0.62 -2.09 7.60
C TYR A 38 -0.63 -3.58 7.94
N LEU A 39 -0.14 -3.90 9.12
CA LEU A 39 -0.09 -5.22 9.72
C LEU A 39 -0.82 -5.15 11.05
N GLY A 40 -2.05 -5.64 11.11
CA GLY A 40 -2.87 -5.61 12.33
C GLY A 40 -4.24 -6.25 12.13
N ASP A 41 -5.13 -6.05 13.09
CA ASP A 41 -6.43 -6.73 13.14
C ASP A 41 -7.60 -5.84 12.69
N ASN A 42 -7.35 -4.54 12.51
CA ASN A 42 -8.35 -3.54 12.16
C ASN A 42 -7.94 -2.81 10.87
N PRO A 43 -7.85 -3.51 9.71
CA PRO A 43 -7.58 -2.85 8.45
C PRO A 43 -8.69 -1.85 8.12
N GLN A 44 -8.36 -0.82 7.34
CA GLN A 44 -9.39 0.08 6.83
C GLN A 44 -10.35 -0.71 5.93
N GLU A 45 -11.64 -0.38 6.00
CA GLU A 45 -12.61 -0.96 5.09
C GLU A 45 -12.33 -0.52 3.63
N PRO A 46 -12.61 -1.40 2.65
CA PRO A 46 -12.59 -1.03 1.24
C PRO A 46 -13.36 0.27 0.96
N PRO A 47 -13.03 1.00 -0.11
CA PRO A 47 -13.74 2.22 -0.48
C PRO A 47 -15.26 1.97 -0.55
N GLY A 48 -16.00 2.80 0.18
CA GLY A 48 -17.46 2.78 0.20
C GLY A 48 -18.05 3.53 -0.99
N SER A 49 -19.35 3.81 -0.95
CA SER A 49 -20.08 4.52 -2.01
C SER A 49 -19.62 5.97 -2.23
N TRP A 50 -18.78 6.51 -1.35
CA TRP A 50 -18.16 7.83 -1.49
C TRP A 50 -17.05 7.83 -2.55
N ALA A 51 -16.38 6.69 -2.74
CA ALA A 51 -15.48 6.51 -3.86
C ALA A 51 -16.32 6.43 -5.13
N GLY A 52 -15.86 7.06 -6.21
CA GLY A 52 -16.51 7.00 -7.51
C GLY A 52 -16.47 5.59 -8.11
N ALA A 53 -16.15 5.50 -9.40
CA ALA A 53 -15.96 4.19 -10.02
C ALA A 53 -14.76 3.46 -9.38
N VAL A 54 -14.99 2.24 -8.87
CA VAL A 54 -13.96 1.36 -8.33
C VAL A 54 -13.66 0.25 -9.35
N GLU A 55 -12.43 0.21 -9.83
CA GLU A 55 -11.92 -0.85 -10.70
C GLU A 55 -11.34 -1.99 -9.86
N ARG A 56 -11.58 -3.23 -10.32
CA ARG A 56 -11.11 -4.45 -9.64
C ARG A 56 -10.13 -5.19 -10.53
N SER A 57 -9.01 -5.62 -9.98
CA SER A 57 -8.04 -6.45 -10.69
C SER A 57 -7.41 -7.48 -9.73
N ARG A 58 -6.80 -8.54 -10.28
CA ARG A 58 -6.02 -9.49 -9.48
C ARG A 58 -4.53 -9.34 -9.79
N ALA A 59 -3.72 -9.34 -8.76
CA ALA A 59 -2.26 -9.33 -8.89
C ALA A 59 -1.60 -9.85 -7.60
N PRO A 60 -0.32 -10.26 -7.67
CA PRO A 60 0.38 -10.77 -6.50
C PRO A 60 0.60 -9.70 -5.42
N LEU A 61 0.44 -10.08 -4.16
CA LEU A 61 0.90 -9.37 -2.98
C LEU A 61 1.60 -10.37 -2.06
N LEU A 62 2.89 -10.14 -1.78
CA LEU A 62 3.74 -11.07 -1.03
C LEU A 62 3.78 -12.51 -1.59
N GLY A 63 3.54 -12.67 -2.89
CA GLY A 63 3.56 -13.96 -3.58
C GLY A 63 2.20 -14.66 -3.69
N GLU A 64 1.12 -14.08 -3.18
CA GLU A 64 -0.24 -14.61 -3.34
C GLU A 64 -1.12 -13.69 -4.20
N GLU A 65 -1.98 -14.29 -5.03
CA GLU A 65 -2.93 -13.56 -5.88
C GLU A 65 -4.10 -12.99 -5.07
N VAL A 66 -4.14 -11.68 -4.90
CA VAL A 66 -5.17 -10.94 -4.15
C VAL A 66 -5.97 -10.01 -5.06
N GLU A 67 -7.16 -9.62 -4.60
CA GLU A 67 -7.93 -8.56 -5.24
C GLU A 67 -7.31 -7.20 -4.90
N TRP A 68 -7.15 -6.39 -5.94
CA TRP A 68 -6.76 -4.99 -5.86
C TRP A 68 -7.92 -4.10 -6.31
N LEU A 69 -8.18 -3.06 -5.53
CA LEU A 69 -9.23 -2.07 -5.76
C LEU A 69 -8.57 -0.74 -6.11
N ALA A 70 -8.89 -0.19 -7.28
CA ALA A 70 -8.38 1.10 -7.73
C ALA A 70 -9.52 2.11 -7.86
N TRP A 71 -9.29 3.34 -7.41
CA TRP A 71 -10.22 4.44 -7.62
C TRP A 71 -9.47 5.77 -7.70
N PHE A 72 -10.18 6.80 -8.12
CA PHE A 72 -9.66 8.15 -8.30
C PHE A 72 -10.54 9.14 -7.53
N ILE A 73 -9.89 10.01 -6.77
CA ILE A 73 -10.51 11.15 -6.12
C ILE A 73 -10.14 12.39 -6.96
N PRO A 74 -11.09 13.05 -7.63
CA PRO A 74 -10.80 14.27 -8.36
C PRO A 74 -10.43 15.40 -7.41
N GLU A 75 -9.64 16.36 -7.91
CA GLU A 75 -9.27 17.58 -7.17
C GLU A 75 -10.52 18.27 -6.61
N HIS A 76 -10.45 18.68 -5.34
CA HIS A 76 -11.55 19.40 -4.68
C HIS A 76 -11.03 20.40 -3.64
N GLU A 77 -11.61 21.60 -3.58
CA GLU A 77 -11.40 22.60 -2.51
C GLU A 77 -9.98 22.70 -1.92
N GLY A 78 -8.95 22.82 -2.79
CA GLY A 78 -7.56 23.00 -2.36
C GLY A 78 -6.80 21.70 -2.06
N GLU A 79 -7.46 20.55 -2.17
CA GLU A 79 -6.84 19.22 -2.15
C GLU A 79 -6.59 18.74 -3.59
N PRO A 80 -5.36 18.27 -3.90
CA PRO A 80 -5.03 17.78 -5.23
C PRO A 80 -5.79 16.49 -5.56
N ALA A 81 -5.86 16.16 -6.85
CA ALA A 81 -6.40 14.87 -7.26
C ALA A 81 -5.52 13.70 -6.76
N GLU A 82 -6.15 12.59 -6.39
CA GLU A 82 -5.47 11.43 -5.84
C GLU A 82 -5.89 10.11 -6.51
N TYR A 83 -4.89 9.30 -6.83
CA TYR A 83 -5.05 7.94 -7.30
C TYR A 83 -4.82 6.97 -6.15
N HIS A 84 -5.80 6.10 -5.93
CA HIS A 84 -5.76 5.10 -4.88
C HIS A 84 -5.66 3.69 -5.47
N LEU A 85 -4.94 2.83 -4.77
CA LEU A 85 -4.88 1.41 -5.08
C LEU A 85 -4.64 0.61 -3.80
N GLU A 86 -5.56 -0.28 -3.46
CA GLU A 86 -5.50 -1.03 -2.21
C GLU A 86 -5.72 -2.53 -2.42
N ALA A 87 -5.13 -3.33 -1.52
CA ALA A 87 -5.39 -4.76 -1.42
C ALA A 87 -5.36 -5.20 0.04
N LEU A 88 -6.30 -6.06 0.41
CA LEU A 88 -6.39 -6.66 1.73
C LEU A 88 -6.15 -8.16 1.65
N ARG A 89 -5.22 -8.66 2.47
CA ARG A 89 -4.87 -10.08 2.57
C ARG A 89 -4.95 -10.55 4.02
N PRO A 90 -5.80 -11.54 4.33
CA PRO A 90 -5.74 -12.25 5.60
C PRO A 90 -4.39 -12.99 5.73
N LEU A 91 -3.78 -12.91 6.90
CA LEU A 91 -2.57 -13.63 7.27
C LEU A 91 -2.93 -14.88 8.08
N PRO A 92 -2.16 -15.98 7.98
CA PRO A 92 -2.39 -17.18 8.79
C PRO A 92 -2.30 -16.87 10.29
N GLY A 93 -3.33 -17.25 11.05
CA GLY A 93 -3.48 -16.93 12.48
C GLY A 93 -2.55 -17.67 13.46
N GLU A 94 -1.53 -18.39 12.97
CA GLU A 94 -0.66 -19.23 13.83
C GLU A 94 0.38 -18.41 14.63
N MET A 95 0.55 -17.12 14.37
CA MET A 95 1.59 -16.28 15.01
C MET A 95 1.09 -15.30 16.08
N GLY A 96 -0.18 -15.40 16.50
CA GLY A 96 -0.70 -14.65 17.66
C GLY A 96 -0.92 -13.14 17.46
N PHE A 97 -0.45 -12.56 16.35
CA PHE A 97 -0.74 -11.23 15.77
C PHE A 97 0.25 -11.06 14.59
N PRO A 98 -0.05 -10.38 13.48
CA PRO A 98 -1.31 -9.74 13.04
C PRO A 98 -2.11 -10.60 12.03
N HIS A 99 -3.43 -10.43 11.97
CA HIS A 99 -4.33 -11.22 11.11
C HIS A 99 -4.55 -10.65 9.70
N PHE A 100 -4.20 -9.39 9.44
CA PHE A 100 -4.35 -8.79 8.12
C PHE A 100 -3.08 -8.06 7.70
N LEU A 101 -2.80 -8.16 6.41
CA LEU A 101 -1.95 -7.26 5.66
C LEU A 101 -2.84 -6.41 4.77
N HIS A 102 -2.84 -5.10 4.97
CA HIS A 102 -3.48 -4.13 4.08
C HIS A 102 -2.39 -3.34 3.37
N ALA A 103 -2.28 -3.52 2.06
CA ALA A 103 -1.44 -2.71 1.19
C ALA A 103 -2.28 -1.56 0.65
N PHE A 104 -1.78 -0.34 0.77
CA PHE A 104 -2.47 0.85 0.28
C PHE A 104 -1.49 1.79 -0.40
N ILE A 105 -1.87 2.25 -1.60
CA ILE A 105 -1.11 3.20 -2.39
C ILE A 105 -1.96 4.45 -2.57
N THR A 106 -1.34 5.60 -2.32
CA THR A 106 -1.85 6.91 -2.73
C THR A 106 -0.80 7.58 -3.61
N ALA A 107 -1.24 8.27 -4.67
CA ALA A 107 -0.33 9.00 -5.55
C ALA A 107 -1.06 10.17 -6.22
N GLY A 108 -0.36 11.28 -6.44
CA GLY A 108 -0.90 12.39 -7.24
C GLY A 108 -0.89 12.13 -8.76
N ASP A 109 -0.28 11.03 -9.21
CA ASP A 109 -0.20 10.63 -10.62
C ASP A 109 -0.40 9.10 -10.77
N ALA A 110 -1.06 8.70 -11.86
CA ALA A 110 -1.36 7.30 -12.13
C ALA A 110 -0.10 6.46 -12.43
N GLY A 111 0.93 7.06 -13.04
CA GLY A 111 2.22 6.43 -13.30
C GLY A 111 2.94 6.11 -12.01
N LEU A 112 3.02 7.06 -11.07
CA LEU A 112 3.61 6.83 -9.74
C LEU A 112 2.87 5.73 -8.95
N ARG A 113 1.54 5.70 -9.03
CA ARG A 113 0.74 4.61 -8.44
C ARG A 113 1.15 3.25 -9.04
N ASP A 114 1.30 3.18 -10.37
CA ASP A 114 1.64 1.94 -11.06
C ASP A 114 3.06 1.48 -10.77
N GLU A 115 4.02 2.40 -10.66
CA GLU A 115 5.38 2.10 -10.21
C GLU A 115 5.38 1.50 -8.79
N LEU A 116 4.66 2.11 -7.85
CA LEU A 116 4.52 1.60 -6.49
C LEU A 116 3.79 0.25 -6.46
N ARG A 117 2.83 0.03 -7.36
CA ARG A 117 2.19 -1.29 -7.53
C ARG A 117 3.21 -2.35 -7.93
N GLU A 118 4.12 -2.06 -8.86
CA GLU A 118 5.18 -2.98 -9.24
C GLU A 118 6.16 -3.26 -8.08
N VAL A 119 6.48 -2.23 -7.27
CA VAL A 119 7.23 -2.43 -6.02
C VAL A 119 6.48 -3.40 -5.10
N ALA A 120 5.19 -3.17 -4.84
CA ALA A 120 4.38 -4.04 -3.98
C ALA A 120 4.31 -5.50 -4.51
N LYS A 121 4.14 -5.67 -5.83
CA LYS A 121 4.14 -6.99 -6.50
C LYS A 121 5.47 -7.71 -6.42
N SER A 122 6.58 -6.99 -6.26
CA SER A 122 7.92 -7.56 -6.14
C SER A 122 8.23 -8.10 -4.74
N LEU A 123 7.48 -7.67 -3.72
CA LEU A 123 7.74 -8.04 -2.33
C LEU A 123 7.46 -9.53 -2.08
N ARG A 124 8.28 -10.13 -1.21
CA ARG A 124 8.18 -11.54 -0.81
C ARG A 124 8.43 -11.64 0.69
N ILE A 125 7.77 -12.59 1.33
CA ILE A 125 8.12 -13.01 2.69
C ILE A 125 9.45 -13.75 2.62
N VAL A 126 10.42 -13.32 3.40
CA VAL A 126 11.71 -13.99 3.56
C VAL A 126 11.81 -14.50 4.99
N ASP A 127 11.96 -15.81 5.14
CA ASP A 127 12.24 -16.42 6.43
C ASP A 127 13.64 -15.99 6.89
N ARG A 128 13.74 -15.51 8.13
CA ARG A 128 15.04 -15.15 8.73
C ARG A 128 15.87 -16.38 9.09
N ALA A 129 15.28 -17.58 9.15
CA ALA A 129 15.99 -18.81 9.50
C ALA A 129 16.95 -19.33 8.41
N THR A 130 16.94 -18.75 7.21
CA THR A 130 17.77 -19.19 6.06
C THR A 130 18.84 -18.18 5.63
N ARG A 131 19.27 -17.29 6.52
CA ARG A 131 20.43 -16.40 6.31
C ARG A 131 21.56 -16.67 7.28
#